data_AF-A0A7W8P2D4-F1
#
_entry.id   AF-A0A7W8P2D4-F1
#
_cell.length_a   1.000
_cell.length_b   1.000
_cell.length_c   1.000
_cell.angle_alpha   90.00
_cell.angle_beta   90.00
_cell.angle_gamma   90.00
#
_symmetry.space_group_name_H-M   'P 1'
#
loop_
_entity.id
_entity.type
_entity.pdbx_description
1 polymer ?
#
loop_
_entity_poly.entity_id
_entity_poly.type
_entity_poly.pdbx_seq_one_letter_code
_entity_poly.pdbx_strand_id
1 'polypeptide(L)'
;MNITGDLPKSDPPILSSLLDAQTYRELKEQTIDKVRKHPSNVRERWLLFELLCLDGEWNRALQQLQTWATLEPEGTSRAQMYRGLIRSEMFRAEVFAGQRTPGEIEPLPEWVKTLLQANLELGEGNLAAADELRGAALDAAPATRGESTQIGEFEWLTDSDSRLGPVCELTVAGGYRWVPFDSMKSLTLGPVTALTDLVWRSAVVGLRDATVLRGYLPVRYPGSETGSAATRLARETTWKDVGETGVIALGQKTWSTDKGDVGLLDIAECRFNHDARV
;
A
#
# COMPACT_ATOMS: atom_id res chain seq x y z
N MET A 1 -3.13 39.39 3.56
CA MET A 1 -4.50 38.86 3.43
C MET A 1 -4.41 37.39 3.81
N ASN A 2 -4.47 37.13 5.12
CA ASN A 2 -4.41 35.80 5.71
C ASN A 2 -5.84 35.32 5.87
N ILE A 3 -6.16 34.17 5.28
CA ILE A 3 -7.37 33.41 5.62
C ILE A 3 -6.89 32.04 6.08
N THR A 4 -6.47 31.99 7.34
CA THR A 4 -6.47 30.79 8.16
C THR A 4 -7.92 30.45 8.46
N GLY A 5 -8.50 29.55 7.67
CA GLY A 5 -9.78 28.92 7.99
C GLY A 5 -9.52 27.73 8.90
N ASP A 6 -9.83 27.89 10.19
CA ASP A 6 -9.84 26.82 11.18
C ASP A 6 -10.71 25.65 10.69
N LEU A 7 -10.08 24.50 10.49
CA LEU A 7 -10.75 23.21 10.44
C LEU A 7 -11.28 22.90 11.85
N PRO A 8 -12.53 22.42 12.01
CA PRO A 8 -12.99 22.00 13.33
C PRO A 8 -12.10 20.86 13.86
N LYS A 9 -11.40 21.14 14.97
CA LYS A 9 -10.70 20.15 15.80
C LYS A 9 -11.72 19.21 16.45
N SER A 10 -12.08 18.16 15.74
CA SER A 10 -12.29 16.87 16.41
C SER A 10 -11.12 16.01 15.96
N ASP A 11 -10.11 15.87 16.82
CA ASP A 11 -9.07 14.88 16.59
C ASP A 11 -9.77 13.56 16.27
N PRO A 12 -9.48 12.93 15.11
CA PRO A 12 -9.99 11.60 14.87
C PRO A 12 -9.52 10.73 16.05
N PRO A 13 -10.41 9.98 16.70
CA PRO A 13 -9.99 9.11 17.78
C PRO A 13 -8.85 8.24 17.25
N ILE A 14 -7.68 8.36 17.87
CA ILE A 14 -6.46 7.67 17.41
C ILE A 14 -6.82 6.19 17.32
N LEU A 15 -6.53 5.57 16.19
CA LEU A 15 -6.84 4.17 15.88
C LEU A 15 -6.65 3.19 17.03
N SER A 16 -5.59 3.42 17.81
CA SER A 16 -5.28 2.69 19.04
C SER A 16 -6.44 2.79 20.03
N SER A 17 -6.86 4.01 20.40
CA SER A 17 -7.95 4.23 21.36
C SER A 17 -9.28 3.54 21.03
N LEU A 18 -9.64 3.41 19.74
CA LEU A 18 -10.86 2.69 19.32
C LEU A 18 -10.71 1.17 19.40
N LEU A 19 -9.54 0.64 19.06
CA LEU A 19 -9.25 -0.79 19.05
C LEU A 19 -8.71 -1.30 20.40
N ASP A 20 -8.32 -0.40 21.30
CA ASP A 20 -7.94 -0.69 22.69
C ASP A 20 -9.19 -0.84 23.57
N ALA A 21 -10.30 -0.18 23.20
CA ALA A 21 -11.56 -0.21 23.93
C ALA A 21 -12.48 -1.37 23.51
N GLN A 22 -12.37 -1.86 22.27
CA GLN A 22 -13.24 -2.90 21.71
C GLN A 22 -12.49 -3.73 20.67
N THR A 23 -12.91 -4.97 20.47
CA THR A 23 -12.34 -5.78 19.38
C THR A 23 -12.76 -5.20 18.01
N TYR A 24 -11.92 -5.40 16.99
CA TYR A 24 -12.22 -5.00 15.62
C TYR A 24 -13.59 -5.48 15.13
N ARG A 25 -13.97 -6.71 15.51
CA ARG A 25 -15.26 -7.32 15.14
C ARG A 25 -16.44 -6.59 15.77
N GLU A 26 -16.37 -6.32 17.08
CA GLU A 26 -17.42 -5.61 17.81
C GLU A 26 -17.62 -4.19 17.28
N LEU A 27 -16.52 -3.48 17.00
CA LEU A 27 -16.57 -2.15 16.41
C LEU A 27 -17.34 -2.17 15.07
N LYS A 28 -17.01 -3.12 14.18
CA LYS A 28 -17.70 -3.26 12.89
C LYS A 28 -19.18 -3.60 13.05
N GLU A 29 -19.53 -4.55 13.90
CA GLU A 29 -20.94 -4.92 14.16
C GLU A 29 -21.74 -3.72 14.68
N GLN A 30 -21.19 -2.97 15.65
CA GLN A 30 -21.83 -1.76 16.18
C GLN A 30 -21.99 -0.67 15.12
N THR A 31 -20.94 -0.40 14.33
CA THR A 31 -21.02 0.61 13.26
C THR A 31 -22.07 0.23 12.22
N ILE A 32 -22.20 -1.05 11.86
CA ILE A 32 -23.27 -1.53 10.96
C ILE A 32 -24.65 -1.20 11.54
N ASP A 33 -24.88 -1.51 12.82
CA ASP A 33 -26.16 -1.26 13.47
C ASP A 33 -26.46 0.24 13.61
N LYS A 34 -25.45 1.06 13.88
CA LYS A 34 -25.61 2.53 13.92
C LYS A 34 -25.97 3.10 12.56
N VAL A 35 -25.34 2.66 11.47
CA VAL A 35 -25.69 3.09 10.11
C VAL A 35 -27.09 2.61 9.73
N ARG A 36 -27.51 1.42 10.15
CA ARG A 36 -28.89 0.93 9.95
C ARG A 36 -29.92 1.80 10.67
N LYS A 37 -29.67 2.17 11.94
CA LYS A 37 -30.57 3.02 12.75
C LYS A 37 -30.59 4.47 12.27
N HIS A 38 -29.46 4.98 11.78
CA HIS A 38 -29.27 6.37 11.39
C HIS A 38 -28.55 6.49 10.03
N PRO A 39 -29.21 6.17 8.91
CA PRO A 39 -28.56 6.09 7.60
C PRO A 39 -28.05 7.43 7.06
N SER A 40 -28.58 8.56 7.52
CA SER A 40 -28.08 9.89 7.15
C SER A 40 -26.86 10.34 7.96
N ASN A 41 -26.40 9.57 8.95
CA ASN A 41 -25.23 9.92 9.74
C ASN A 41 -23.95 9.72 8.92
N VAL A 42 -23.39 10.83 8.44
CA VAL A 42 -22.18 10.85 7.59
C VAL A 42 -20.94 10.28 8.28
N ARG A 43 -20.81 10.45 9.60
CA ARG A 43 -19.64 9.97 10.36
C ARG A 43 -19.63 8.46 10.49
N GLU A 44 -20.75 7.88 10.90
CA GLU A 44 -20.88 6.42 11.03
C GLU A 44 -20.77 5.72 9.66
N ARG A 45 -21.28 6.36 8.60
CA ARG A 45 -21.14 5.86 7.23
C ARG A 45 -19.70 5.91 6.73
N TRP A 46 -18.96 6.97 7.07
CA TRP A 46 -17.53 7.07 6.77
C TRP A 46 -16.76 5.97 7.50
N LEU A 47 -16.96 5.82 8.81
CA LEU A 47 -16.32 4.76 9.60
C LEU A 47 -16.62 3.37 9.03
N LEU A 48 -17.87 3.09 8.64
CA LEU A 48 -18.23 1.83 7.99
C LEU A 48 -17.46 1.61 6.68
N PHE A 49 -17.32 2.66 5.87
CA PHE A 49 -16.50 2.61 4.65
C PHE A 49 -15.04 2.23 4.97
N GLU A 50 -14.41 2.85 5.97
CA GLU A 50 -13.02 2.55 6.33
C GLU A 50 -12.85 1.11 6.82
N LEU A 51 -13.77 0.64 7.66
CA LEU A 51 -13.77 -0.74 8.16
C LEU A 51 -13.94 -1.76 7.02
N LEU A 52 -14.80 -1.47 6.03
CA LEU A 52 -14.98 -2.32 4.86
C LEU A 52 -13.72 -2.35 3.97
N CYS A 53 -12.96 -1.24 3.89
CA CYS A 53 -11.67 -1.22 3.19
C CYS A 53 -10.63 -2.11 3.89
N LEU A 54 -10.60 -2.13 5.23
CA LEU A 54 -9.72 -3.02 5.98
C LEU A 54 -10.04 -4.51 5.72
N ASP A 55 -11.32 -4.86 5.59
CA ASP A 55 -11.78 -6.20 5.27
C ASP A 55 -11.71 -6.56 3.77
N GLY A 56 -11.24 -5.65 2.92
CA GLY A 56 -11.22 -5.87 1.47
C GLY A 56 -12.60 -6.03 0.84
N GLU A 57 -13.67 -5.59 1.51
CA GLU A 57 -15.04 -5.64 1.00
C GLU A 57 -15.30 -4.49 0.01
N TRP A 58 -14.50 -4.43 -1.06
CA TRP A 58 -14.39 -3.32 -2.01
C TRP A 58 -15.74 -2.85 -2.56
N ASN A 59 -16.58 -3.78 -3.01
CA ASN A 59 -17.90 -3.44 -3.56
C ASN A 59 -18.82 -2.78 -2.53
N ARG A 60 -18.79 -3.26 -1.28
CA ARG A 60 -19.59 -2.68 -0.19
C ARG A 60 -19.01 -1.34 0.25
N ALA A 61 -17.69 -1.20 0.30
CA ALA A 61 -17.03 0.09 0.57
C ALA A 61 -17.42 1.15 -0.48
N LEU A 62 -17.42 0.80 -1.77
CA LEU A 62 -17.86 1.68 -2.86
C LEU A 62 -19.32 2.14 -2.69
N GLN A 63 -20.22 1.24 -2.28
CA GLN A 63 -21.63 1.59 -2.02
C GLN A 63 -21.77 2.57 -0.85
N GLN A 64 -21.02 2.36 0.25
CA GLN A 64 -21.00 3.30 1.37
C GLN A 64 -20.48 4.66 0.94
N LEU A 65 -19.40 4.69 0.16
CA LEU A 65 -18.78 5.91 -0.33
C LEU A 65 -19.67 6.67 -1.33
N GLN A 66 -20.42 5.95 -2.18
CA GLN A 66 -21.43 6.55 -3.06
C GLN A 66 -22.52 7.22 -2.26
N THR A 67 -23.09 6.53 -1.28
CA THR A 67 -24.16 7.11 -0.44
C THR A 67 -23.63 8.27 0.39
N TRP A 68 -22.44 8.14 0.97
CA TRP A 68 -21.78 9.20 1.73
C TRP A 68 -21.61 10.48 0.90
N ALA A 69 -21.17 10.36 -0.36
CA ALA A 69 -21.03 11.53 -1.25
C ALA A 69 -22.36 12.23 -1.59
N THR A 70 -23.51 11.55 -1.47
CA THR A 70 -24.83 12.21 -1.61
C THR A 70 -25.23 13.00 -0.37
N LEU A 71 -24.72 12.61 0.80
CA LEU A 71 -25.01 13.26 2.08
C LEU A 71 -24.02 14.39 2.39
N GLU A 72 -22.81 14.32 1.85
CA GLU A 72 -21.73 15.29 2.04
C GLU A 72 -21.21 15.84 0.69
N PRO A 73 -21.92 16.77 0.02
CA PRO A 73 -21.57 17.21 -1.33
C PRO A 73 -20.15 17.82 -1.44
N GLU A 74 -19.70 18.53 -0.41
CA GLU A 74 -18.35 19.10 -0.30
C GLU A 74 -17.25 18.01 -0.29
N GLY A 75 -17.62 16.78 0.08
CA GLY A 75 -16.76 15.61 0.13
C GLY A 75 -16.54 14.89 -1.20
N THR A 76 -17.14 15.36 -2.30
CA THR A 76 -17.16 14.63 -3.59
C THR A 76 -15.75 14.29 -4.11
N SER A 77 -14.81 15.23 -4.05
CA SER A 77 -13.42 15.01 -4.50
C SER A 77 -12.73 13.92 -3.68
N ARG A 78 -12.93 13.91 -2.36
CA ARG A 78 -12.42 12.87 -1.46
C ARG A 78 -13.03 11.51 -1.80
N ALA A 79 -14.33 11.46 -2.08
CA ALA A 79 -14.98 10.24 -2.52
C ALA A 79 -14.43 9.72 -3.86
N GLN A 80 -14.16 10.60 -4.84
CA GLN A 80 -13.56 10.15 -6.10
C GLN A 80 -12.16 9.58 -5.93
N MET A 81 -11.34 10.20 -5.08
CA MET A 81 -10.00 9.71 -4.76
C MET A 81 -10.05 8.27 -4.21
N TYR A 82 -10.88 8.00 -3.19
CA TYR A 82 -11.02 6.66 -2.62
C TYR A 82 -11.64 5.64 -3.59
N ARG A 83 -12.53 6.06 -4.51
CA ARG A 83 -12.98 5.18 -5.60
C ARG A 83 -11.82 4.74 -6.49
N GLY A 84 -10.90 5.64 -6.80
CA GLY A 84 -9.68 5.33 -7.54
C GLY A 84 -8.76 4.36 -6.79
N LEU A 85 -8.58 4.56 -5.48
CA LEU A 85 -7.80 3.66 -4.62
C LEU A 85 -8.40 2.24 -4.59
N ILE A 86 -9.70 2.11 -4.36
CA ILE A 86 -10.38 0.81 -4.36
C ILE A 86 -10.26 0.11 -5.72
N ARG A 87 -10.44 0.83 -6.84
CA ARG A 87 -10.23 0.24 -8.17
C ARG A 87 -8.79 -0.24 -8.37
N SER A 88 -7.83 0.48 -7.79
CA SER A 88 -6.42 0.12 -7.85
C SER A 88 -6.10 -1.13 -7.00
N GLU A 89 -6.83 -1.38 -5.89
CA GLU A 89 -6.76 -2.65 -5.15
C GLU A 89 -7.23 -3.84 -6.00
N MET A 90 -8.39 -3.69 -6.64
CA MET A 90 -8.96 -4.75 -7.47
C MET A 90 -8.02 -5.07 -8.65
N PHE A 91 -7.47 -4.04 -9.30
CA PHE A 91 -6.46 -4.21 -10.33
C PHE A 91 -5.16 -4.83 -9.79
N ARG A 92 -4.71 -4.40 -8.60
CA ARG A 92 -3.51 -4.94 -7.96
C ARG A 92 -3.65 -6.45 -7.71
N ALA A 93 -4.82 -6.92 -7.28
CA ALA A 93 -5.04 -8.35 -7.08
C ALA A 93 -4.83 -9.15 -8.39
N GLU A 94 -5.30 -8.63 -9.53
CA GLU A 94 -5.10 -9.23 -10.86
C GLU A 94 -3.61 -9.24 -11.25
N VAL A 95 -2.85 -8.20 -10.90
CA VAL A 95 -1.40 -8.13 -11.16
C VAL A 95 -0.64 -9.23 -10.41
N PHE A 96 -0.90 -9.39 -9.12
CA PHE A 96 -0.25 -10.42 -8.31
C PHE A 96 -0.74 -11.84 -8.59
N ALA A 97 -1.89 -11.99 -9.25
CA ALA A 97 -2.37 -13.24 -9.80
C ALA A 97 -1.77 -13.57 -11.18
N GLY A 98 -0.89 -12.71 -11.73
CA GLY A 98 -0.27 -12.92 -13.03
C GLY A 98 -1.17 -12.61 -14.23
N GLN A 99 -2.35 -12.03 -14.00
CA GLN A 99 -3.38 -11.83 -15.03
C GLN A 99 -3.24 -10.50 -15.76
N ARG A 100 -2.56 -9.52 -15.14
CA ARG A 100 -2.35 -8.17 -15.68
C ARG A 100 -0.97 -7.66 -15.31
N THR A 101 -0.52 -6.65 -16.06
CA THR A 101 0.71 -5.93 -15.76
C THR A 101 0.39 -4.59 -15.09
N PRO A 102 1.22 -4.10 -14.16
CA PRO A 102 1.09 -2.76 -13.61
C PRO A 102 1.21 -1.72 -14.73
N GLY A 103 0.57 -0.56 -14.55
CA GLY A 103 0.78 0.52 -15.50
C GLY A 103 2.22 1.06 -15.41
N GLU A 104 2.64 1.72 -16.48
CA GLU A 104 3.97 2.32 -16.57
C GLU A 104 3.89 3.83 -16.31
N ILE A 105 4.98 4.39 -15.77
CA ILE A 105 5.24 5.84 -15.69
C ILE A 105 6.33 6.16 -16.68
N GLU A 106 7.42 5.41 -16.56
CA GLU A 106 8.48 5.25 -17.55
C GLU A 106 8.51 3.77 -17.97
N PRO A 107 9.12 3.43 -19.12
CA PRO A 107 9.30 2.05 -19.53
C PRO A 107 9.98 1.23 -18.43
N LEU A 108 9.40 0.08 -18.07
CA LEU A 108 9.95 -0.76 -17.02
C LEU A 108 11.32 -1.35 -17.44
N PRO A 109 12.32 -1.39 -16.55
CA PRO A 109 13.56 -2.12 -16.79
C PRO A 109 13.31 -3.60 -17.07
N GLU A 110 14.22 -4.23 -17.82
CA GLU A 110 14.02 -5.62 -18.26
C GLU A 110 13.95 -6.62 -17.10
N TRP A 111 14.69 -6.37 -16.01
CA TRP A 111 14.60 -7.19 -14.81
C TRP A 111 13.20 -7.14 -14.16
N VAL A 112 12.51 -5.99 -14.21
CA VAL A 112 11.14 -5.86 -13.69
C VAL A 112 10.16 -6.62 -14.58
N LYS A 113 10.33 -6.58 -15.90
CA LYS A 113 9.51 -7.38 -16.83
C LYS A 113 9.71 -8.88 -16.61
N THR A 114 10.95 -9.30 -16.37
CA THR A 114 11.29 -10.68 -16.03
C THR A 114 10.62 -11.10 -14.71
N LEU A 115 10.62 -10.21 -13.70
CA LEU A 115 9.91 -10.45 -12.45
C LEU A 115 8.38 -10.55 -12.64
N LEU A 116 7.80 -9.73 -13.51
CA LEU A 116 6.38 -9.83 -13.87
C LEU A 116 6.06 -11.15 -14.56
N GLN A 117 6.94 -11.65 -15.44
CA GLN A 117 6.80 -12.98 -16.04
C GLN A 117 6.89 -14.08 -14.97
N ALA A 118 7.78 -13.95 -13.99
CA ALA A 118 7.85 -14.88 -12.86
C ALA A 118 6.55 -14.95 -12.06
N ASN A 119 5.87 -13.80 -11.87
CA ASN A 119 4.56 -13.74 -11.21
C ASN A 119 3.45 -14.38 -12.06
N LEU A 120 3.53 -14.28 -13.39
CA LEU A 120 2.63 -14.99 -14.31
C LEU A 120 2.81 -16.50 -14.19
N GLU A 121 4.05 -17.01 -14.30
CA GLU A 121 4.33 -18.45 -14.15
C GLU A 121 3.89 -18.97 -12.79
N LEU A 122 4.10 -18.19 -11.72
CA LEU A 122 3.62 -18.53 -10.38
C LEU A 122 2.07 -18.63 -10.34
N GLY A 123 1.38 -17.69 -10.99
CA GLY A 123 -0.09 -17.67 -11.08
C GLY A 123 -0.66 -18.88 -11.84
N GLU A 124 0.03 -19.34 -12.88
CA GLU A 124 -0.31 -20.55 -13.64
C GLU A 124 0.12 -21.85 -12.94
N GLY A 125 0.83 -21.76 -11.81
CA GLY A 125 1.29 -22.91 -11.03
C GLY A 125 2.61 -23.53 -11.51
N ASN A 126 3.30 -22.89 -12.46
CA ASN A 126 4.59 -23.33 -13.02
C ASN A 126 5.75 -22.92 -12.09
N LEU A 127 5.82 -23.52 -10.91
CA LEU A 127 6.71 -23.07 -9.83
C LEU A 127 8.19 -23.02 -10.22
N ALA A 128 8.72 -24.03 -10.91
CA ALA A 128 10.13 -24.07 -11.31
C ALA A 128 10.49 -22.95 -12.29
N ALA A 129 9.62 -22.65 -13.26
CA ALA A 129 9.83 -21.56 -14.20
C ALA A 129 9.74 -20.19 -13.49
N ALA A 130 8.80 -20.06 -12.55
CA ALA A 130 8.71 -18.88 -11.71
C ALA A 130 9.99 -18.66 -10.88
N ASP A 131 10.57 -19.71 -10.32
CA ASP A 131 11.79 -19.62 -9.54
C ASP A 131 13.01 -19.22 -10.37
N GLU A 132 13.18 -19.81 -11.56
CA GLU A 132 14.24 -19.46 -12.50
C GLU A 132 14.17 -17.98 -12.90
N LEU A 133 12.99 -17.52 -13.32
CA LEU A 133 12.77 -16.14 -13.75
C LEU A 133 12.94 -15.15 -12.60
N ARG A 134 12.42 -15.47 -11.41
CA ARG A 134 12.55 -14.59 -10.25
C ARG A 134 14.00 -14.47 -9.80
N GLY A 135 14.73 -15.58 -9.75
CA GLY A 135 16.17 -15.56 -9.46
C GLY A 135 16.92 -14.65 -10.43
N ALA A 136 16.73 -14.88 -11.74
CA ALA A 136 17.36 -14.05 -12.78
C ALA A 136 17.00 -12.57 -12.68
N ALA A 137 15.73 -12.25 -12.38
CA ALA A 137 15.27 -10.88 -12.23
C ALA A 137 15.91 -10.18 -11.02
N LEU A 138 15.95 -10.85 -9.86
CA LEU A 138 16.50 -10.28 -8.64
C LEU A 138 18.03 -10.17 -8.69
N ASP A 139 18.72 -11.12 -9.33
CA ASP A 139 20.18 -11.04 -9.56
C ASP A 139 20.56 -9.88 -10.49
N ALA A 140 19.69 -9.56 -11.46
CA ALA A 140 19.88 -8.44 -12.38
C ALA A 140 19.44 -7.07 -11.81
N ALA A 141 18.72 -7.06 -10.67
CA ALA A 141 18.21 -5.83 -10.09
C ALA A 141 19.34 -5.00 -9.44
N PRO A 142 19.40 -3.68 -9.67
CA PRO A 142 20.43 -2.84 -9.06
C PRO A 142 20.27 -2.73 -7.53
N ALA A 143 21.36 -2.94 -6.80
CA ALA A 143 21.42 -2.61 -5.39
C ALA A 143 21.25 -1.09 -5.19
N THR A 144 20.14 -0.68 -4.58
CA THR A 144 19.83 0.74 -4.37
C THR A 144 20.19 1.15 -2.95
N ARG A 145 21.29 1.90 -2.82
CA ARG A 145 21.72 2.48 -1.55
C ARG A 145 20.86 3.68 -1.17
N GLY A 146 20.83 4.01 0.09
CA GLY A 146 20.12 5.18 0.57
C GLY A 146 20.27 5.42 2.06
N GLU A 147 19.43 6.33 2.54
CA GLU A 147 19.34 6.67 3.94
C GLU A 147 17.87 6.90 4.34
N SER A 148 17.56 6.59 5.59
CA SER A 148 16.30 6.91 6.24
C SER A 148 16.59 7.20 7.70
N THR A 149 15.86 8.14 8.31
CA THR A 149 16.02 8.42 9.75
C THR A 149 15.77 7.19 10.61
N GLN A 150 14.90 6.28 10.17
CA GLN A 150 14.49 5.10 10.92
C GLN A 150 15.40 3.89 10.71
N ILE A 151 16.07 3.81 9.57
CA ILE A 151 16.90 2.65 9.20
C ILE A 151 18.39 2.98 9.39
N GLY A 152 18.77 4.25 9.22
CA GLY A 152 20.15 4.68 8.99
C GLY A 152 20.52 4.62 7.51
N GLU A 153 21.83 4.63 7.22
CA GLU A 153 22.37 4.38 5.88
C GLU A 153 22.29 2.88 5.57
N PHE A 154 21.83 2.54 4.37
CA PHE A 154 21.69 1.17 3.88
C PHE A 154 22.30 1.00 2.48
N GLU A 155 22.79 -0.20 2.21
CA GLU A 155 23.46 -0.58 0.96
C GLU A 155 22.49 -1.12 -0.10
N TRP A 156 21.35 -1.63 0.34
CA TRP A 156 20.26 -2.07 -0.52
C TRP A 156 18.93 -1.99 0.23
N LEU A 157 17.84 -1.89 -0.53
CA LEU A 157 16.47 -1.92 -0.04
C LEU A 157 15.64 -2.79 -1.00
N THR A 158 14.88 -3.74 -0.44
CA THR A 158 13.91 -4.56 -1.18
C THR A 158 12.63 -4.70 -0.38
N ASP A 159 11.51 -4.91 -1.07
CA ASP A 159 10.32 -5.44 -0.41
C ASP A 159 10.59 -6.91 -0.01
N SER A 160 10.15 -7.31 1.20
CA SER A 160 10.31 -8.68 1.72
C SER A 160 9.41 -9.70 1.01
N ASP A 161 8.43 -9.24 0.23
CA ASP A 161 7.72 -10.09 -0.72
C ASP A 161 8.50 -10.19 -2.03
N SER A 162 9.00 -11.39 -2.30
CA SER A 162 9.83 -11.70 -3.46
C SER A 162 9.12 -11.49 -4.81
N ARG A 163 7.79 -11.37 -4.84
CA ARG A 163 7.03 -11.03 -6.05
C ARG A 163 7.26 -9.59 -6.49
N LEU A 164 7.76 -8.74 -5.58
CA LEU A 164 8.10 -7.34 -5.83
C LEU A 164 9.60 -7.10 -5.89
N GLY A 165 10.36 -7.66 -4.95
CA GLY A 165 11.78 -7.34 -4.83
C GLY A 165 12.01 -5.83 -4.62
N PRO A 166 13.04 -5.20 -5.25
CA PRO A 166 13.35 -3.79 -5.08
C PRO A 166 12.41 -2.85 -5.88
N VAL A 167 11.11 -3.10 -5.78
CA VAL A 167 10.04 -2.33 -6.41
C VAL A 167 9.10 -1.76 -5.34
N CYS A 168 8.78 -0.48 -5.49
CA CYS A 168 7.79 0.22 -4.71
C CYS A 168 6.47 0.29 -5.49
N GLU A 169 5.38 -0.12 -4.86
CA GLU A 169 4.04 0.01 -5.45
C GLU A 169 3.48 1.42 -5.25
N LEU A 170 2.80 2.00 -6.24
CA LEU A 170 2.20 3.32 -6.11
C LEU A 170 0.88 3.42 -6.87
N THR A 171 -0.13 4.01 -6.25
CA THR A 171 -1.33 4.50 -6.96
C THR A 171 -1.19 5.99 -7.22
N VAL A 172 -1.01 6.37 -8.48
CA VAL A 172 -0.80 7.75 -8.93
C VAL A 172 -1.59 8.01 -10.21
N ALA A 173 -2.07 9.24 -10.40
CA ALA A 173 -2.87 9.63 -11.57
C ALA A 173 -4.05 8.67 -11.87
N GLY A 174 -4.65 8.10 -10.80
CA GLY A 174 -5.78 7.18 -10.91
C GLY A 174 -5.45 5.76 -11.34
N GLY A 175 -4.18 5.37 -11.38
CA GLY A 175 -3.77 4.01 -11.73
C GLY A 175 -2.69 3.43 -10.82
N TYR A 176 -2.69 2.10 -10.74
CA TYR A 176 -1.69 1.32 -10.03
C TYR A 176 -0.41 1.16 -10.87
N ARG A 177 0.75 1.36 -10.23
CA ARG A 177 2.08 1.45 -10.84
C ARG A 177 3.11 0.73 -10.00
N TRP A 178 4.14 0.23 -10.66
CA TRP A 178 5.38 -0.25 -10.05
C TRP A 178 6.48 0.74 -10.35
N VAL A 179 7.22 1.14 -9.33
CA VAL A 179 8.33 2.08 -9.43
C VAL A 179 9.54 1.45 -8.75
N PRO A 180 10.56 1.04 -9.51
CA PRO A 180 11.82 0.55 -8.96
C PRO A 180 12.48 1.55 -8.01
N PHE A 181 13.06 1.06 -6.90
CA PHE A 181 13.76 1.96 -5.96
C PHE A 181 14.96 2.67 -6.63
N ASP A 182 15.64 2.02 -7.58
CA ASP A 182 16.78 2.59 -8.31
C ASP A 182 16.38 3.75 -9.25
N SER A 183 15.08 3.93 -9.50
CA SER A 183 14.51 5.05 -10.27
C SER A 183 14.10 6.22 -9.37
N MET A 184 14.05 6.01 -8.04
CA MET A 184 13.67 7.03 -7.06
C MET A 184 14.88 7.80 -6.57
N LYS A 185 14.70 9.10 -6.31
CA LYS A 185 15.63 9.94 -5.55
C LYS A 185 15.18 10.13 -4.11
N SER A 186 13.87 10.19 -3.89
CA SER A 186 13.30 10.36 -2.55
C SER A 186 11.90 9.75 -2.46
N LEU A 187 11.57 9.29 -1.28
CA LEU A 187 10.22 8.91 -0.88
C LEU A 187 9.88 9.61 0.44
N THR A 188 8.72 10.24 0.52
CA THR A 188 8.16 10.79 1.76
C THR A 188 6.77 10.23 1.97
N LEU A 189 6.50 9.69 3.15
CA LEU A 189 5.22 9.10 3.52
C LEU A 189 4.47 10.03 4.48
N GLY A 190 3.17 10.23 4.22
CA GLY A 190 2.32 11.01 5.10
C GLY A 190 2.11 10.33 6.46
N PRO A 191 1.66 11.07 7.48
CA PRO A 191 1.35 10.51 8.79
C PRO A 191 0.18 9.52 8.71
N VAL A 192 0.16 8.55 9.62
CA VAL A 192 -0.95 7.61 9.79
C VAL A 192 -1.97 8.24 10.74
N THR A 193 -3.11 8.67 10.22
CA THR A 193 -4.11 9.46 10.95
C THR A 193 -5.52 8.86 10.91
N ALA A 194 -5.80 7.99 9.94
CA ALA A 194 -7.09 7.33 9.74
C ALA A 194 -6.94 5.81 9.52
N LEU A 195 -8.04 5.06 9.63
CA LEU A 195 -8.08 3.62 9.34
C LEU A 195 -7.68 3.31 7.89
N THR A 196 -8.03 4.19 6.96
CA THR A 196 -7.63 4.05 5.57
C THR A 196 -6.13 4.20 5.37
N ASP A 197 -5.39 4.86 6.25
CA ASP A 197 -3.93 4.94 6.16
C ASP A 197 -3.25 3.60 6.43
N LEU A 198 -3.94 2.64 7.06
CA LEU A 198 -3.49 1.25 7.18
C LEU A 198 -3.73 0.42 5.90
N VAL A 199 -4.43 0.99 4.92
CA VAL A 199 -4.65 0.38 3.60
C VAL A 199 -3.84 1.12 2.55
N TRP A 200 -3.91 2.46 2.57
CA TRP A 200 -3.28 3.35 1.62
C TRP A 200 -2.63 4.52 2.35
N ARG A 201 -1.31 4.56 2.38
CA ARG A 201 -0.57 5.67 2.98
C ARG A 201 -0.21 6.67 1.90
N SER A 202 -0.51 7.95 2.13
CA SER A 202 -0.14 9.00 1.18
C SER A 202 1.39 9.06 1.01
N ALA A 203 1.83 9.32 -0.22
CA ALA A 203 3.23 9.29 -0.58
C ALA A 203 3.58 10.37 -1.61
N VAL A 204 4.78 10.92 -1.47
CA VAL A 204 5.43 11.77 -2.46
C VAL A 204 6.73 11.10 -2.88
N VAL A 205 6.83 10.75 -4.16
CA VAL A 205 8.03 10.14 -4.75
C VAL A 205 8.67 11.15 -5.68
N GLY A 206 9.96 11.43 -5.46
CA GLY A 206 10.79 12.15 -6.42
C GLY A 206 11.57 11.14 -7.23
N LEU A 207 11.44 11.18 -8.55
CA LEU A 207 12.21 10.34 -9.49
C LEU A 207 13.55 11.01 -9.85
N ARG A 208 14.44 10.24 -10.48
CA ARG A 208 15.77 10.71 -10.91
C ARG A 208 15.72 11.77 -12.03
N ASP A 209 14.69 11.72 -12.87
CA ASP A 209 14.42 12.69 -13.96
C ASP A 209 13.79 14.01 -13.45
N ALA A 210 13.70 14.19 -12.12
CA ALA A 210 13.02 15.28 -11.42
C ALA A 210 11.49 15.28 -11.50
N THR A 211 10.87 14.23 -12.05
CA THR A 211 9.42 14.03 -11.96
C THR A 211 9.01 13.80 -10.50
N VAL A 212 7.92 14.45 -10.06
CA VAL A 212 7.36 14.29 -8.72
C VAL A 212 6.00 13.62 -8.81
N LEU A 213 5.90 12.43 -8.24
CA LEU A 213 4.67 11.65 -8.16
C LEU A 213 4.01 11.89 -6.80
N ARG A 214 2.72 12.22 -6.80
CA ARG A 214 1.91 12.35 -5.59
C ARG A 214 0.80 11.32 -5.65
N GLY A 215 0.80 10.39 -4.69
CA GLY A 215 -0.06 9.23 -4.75
C GLY A 215 -0.21 8.54 -3.40
N TYR A 216 -0.56 7.26 -3.47
CA TYR A 216 -0.77 6.43 -2.30
C TYR A 216 -0.08 5.09 -2.46
N LEU A 217 0.60 4.67 -1.41
CA LEU A 217 1.25 3.37 -1.27
C LEU A 217 0.29 2.40 -0.59
N PRO A 218 0.04 1.22 -1.16
CA PRO A 218 -0.60 0.14 -0.41
C PRO A 218 0.23 -0.18 0.83
N VAL A 219 -0.39 -0.30 2.00
CA VAL A 219 0.31 -0.58 3.26
C VAL A 219 0.38 -2.06 3.58
N ARG A 220 -0.47 -2.86 2.93
CA ARG A 220 -0.57 -4.30 3.18
C ARG A 220 -0.34 -5.08 1.90
N TYR A 221 0.21 -6.27 2.05
CA TYR A 221 0.35 -7.20 0.93
C TYR A 221 -1.01 -7.66 0.40
N PRO A 222 -1.15 -7.93 -0.91
CA PRO A 222 -2.38 -8.51 -1.48
C PRO A 222 -2.79 -9.80 -0.77
N GLY A 223 -4.07 -9.95 -0.42
CA GLY A 223 -4.62 -11.12 0.30
C GLY A 223 -4.69 -10.94 1.82
N SER A 224 -4.09 -9.88 2.38
CA SER A 224 -4.09 -9.59 3.82
C SER A 224 -5.49 -9.41 4.41
N GLU A 225 -6.47 -9.04 3.59
CA GLU A 225 -7.89 -8.94 3.95
C GLU A 225 -8.50 -10.26 4.41
N THR A 226 -7.93 -11.40 4.00
CA THR A 226 -8.39 -12.74 4.41
C THR A 226 -7.75 -13.23 5.71
N GLY A 227 -6.71 -12.53 6.19
CA GLY A 227 -5.93 -12.91 7.36
C GLY A 227 -6.62 -12.61 8.70
N SER A 228 -5.80 -12.69 9.75
CA SER A 228 -6.20 -12.38 11.13
C SER A 228 -6.58 -10.90 11.28
N ALA A 229 -7.17 -10.52 12.42
CA ALA A 229 -7.39 -9.10 12.72
C ALA A 229 -6.07 -8.32 12.77
N ALA A 230 -4.98 -8.92 13.25
CA ALA A 230 -3.66 -8.28 13.27
C ALA A 230 -3.12 -8.08 11.85
N THR A 231 -3.28 -9.06 10.97
CA THR A 231 -2.95 -8.96 9.54
C THR A 231 -3.74 -7.84 8.86
N ARG A 232 -5.07 -7.79 9.05
CA ARG A 232 -5.94 -6.76 8.45
C ARG A 232 -5.61 -5.36 8.93
N LEU A 233 -5.24 -5.23 10.20
CA LEU A 233 -4.88 -3.97 10.84
C LEU A 233 -3.40 -3.59 10.67
N ALA A 234 -2.65 -4.30 9.80
CA ALA A 234 -1.24 -4.04 9.55
C ALA A 234 -0.38 -4.04 10.85
N ARG A 235 -0.75 -4.85 11.84
CA ARG A 235 -0.04 -4.99 13.13
C ARG A 235 1.04 -6.07 13.12
N GLU A 236 1.02 -6.91 12.11
CA GLU A 236 1.98 -7.99 11.93
C GLU A 236 2.27 -8.17 10.44
N THR A 237 3.37 -8.87 10.18
CA THR A 237 3.70 -9.41 8.87
C THR A 237 3.99 -10.90 9.06
N THR A 238 3.52 -11.71 8.13
CA THR A 238 3.77 -13.15 8.08
C THR A 238 4.34 -13.49 6.71
N TRP A 239 5.27 -14.44 6.67
CA TRP A 239 5.94 -14.87 5.45
C TRP A 239 5.73 -16.35 5.24
N LYS A 240 5.59 -16.74 3.98
CA LYS A 240 5.48 -18.13 3.57
C LYS A 240 6.41 -18.38 2.39
N ASP A 241 7.29 -19.36 2.55
CA ASP A 241 8.14 -19.85 1.47
C ASP A 241 7.30 -20.61 0.43
N VAL A 242 7.59 -20.36 -0.84
CA VAL A 242 6.93 -20.93 -2.01
C VAL A 242 8.01 -21.19 -3.07
N GLY A 243 8.35 -22.46 -3.29
CA GLY A 243 9.45 -22.83 -4.18
C GLY A 243 10.81 -22.54 -3.58
N GLU A 244 11.79 -22.26 -4.43
CA GLU A 244 13.17 -22.00 -4.03
C GLU A 244 13.46 -20.51 -3.82
N THR A 245 12.83 -19.62 -4.59
CA THR A 245 13.09 -18.17 -4.52
C THR A 245 11.90 -17.37 -4.02
N GLY A 246 10.72 -17.99 -3.95
CA GLY A 246 9.48 -17.32 -3.56
C GLY A 246 9.31 -17.20 -2.06
N VAL A 247 9.14 -15.97 -1.59
CA VAL A 247 8.58 -15.63 -0.29
C VAL A 247 7.35 -14.75 -0.53
N ILE A 248 6.19 -15.20 -0.06
CA ILE A 248 4.93 -14.47 -0.13
C ILE A 248 4.59 -13.95 1.26
N ALA A 249 4.38 -12.64 1.37
CA ALA A 249 4.07 -11.99 2.62
C ALA A 249 2.58 -11.62 2.73
N LEU A 250 2.06 -11.59 3.95
CA LEU A 250 0.73 -11.10 4.33
C LEU A 250 0.84 -10.19 5.55
N GLY A 251 -0.01 -9.17 5.64
CA GLY A 251 0.00 -8.19 6.71
C GLY A 251 0.63 -6.86 6.28
N GLN A 252 1.28 -6.17 7.21
CA GLN A 252 1.98 -4.92 6.93
C GLN A 252 3.09 -5.15 5.91
N LYS A 253 3.24 -4.25 4.93
CA LYS A 253 4.43 -4.26 4.09
C LYS A 253 5.68 -4.09 4.94
N THR A 254 6.66 -4.93 4.69
CA THR A 254 7.95 -4.90 5.37
C THR A 254 9.04 -4.84 4.31
N TRP A 255 9.94 -3.88 4.45
CA TRP A 255 11.11 -3.75 3.59
C TRP A 255 12.34 -4.29 4.31
N SER A 256 13.19 -4.97 3.56
CA SER A 256 14.43 -5.55 4.04
C SER A 256 15.62 -4.73 3.53
N THR A 257 16.63 -4.60 4.39
CA THR A 257 17.91 -3.94 4.11
C THR A 257 19.08 -4.75 4.68
N ASP A 258 20.32 -4.35 4.41
CA ASP A 258 21.50 -4.91 5.08
C ASP A 258 21.53 -4.63 6.60
N LYS A 259 20.69 -3.71 7.09
CA LYS A 259 20.52 -3.38 8.51
C LYS A 259 19.39 -4.16 9.19
N GLY A 260 18.61 -4.92 8.44
CA GLY A 260 17.44 -5.64 8.91
C GLY A 260 16.14 -5.15 8.28
N ASP A 261 15.04 -5.65 8.83
CA ASP A 261 13.69 -5.41 8.34
C ASP A 261 13.03 -4.22 9.02
N VAL A 262 12.23 -3.47 8.26
CA VAL A 262 11.48 -2.31 8.73
C VAL A 262 10.05 -2.35 8.20
N GLY A 263 9.08 -2.16 9.09
CA GLY A 263 7.67 -2.03 8.73
C GLY A 263 7.39 -0.71 8.02
N LEU A 264 6.59 -0.74 6.95
CA LEU A 264 6.29 0.45 6.17
C LEU A 264 5.64 1.56 7.01
N LEU A 265 4.91 1.24 8.07
CA LEU A 265 4.29 2.23 8.96
C LEU A 265 5.31 3.00 9.80
N ASP A 266 6.50 2.43 10.04
CA ASP A 266 7.56 3.06 10.82
C ASP A 266 8.41 4.02 9.98
N ILE A 267 8.42 3.86 8.66
CA ILE A 267 9.18 4.71 7.73
C ILE A 267 8.48 6.05 7.56
N ALA A 268 9.21 7.17 7.60
CA ALA A 268 8.67 8.49 7.25
C ALA A 268 9.26 9.01 5.94
N GLU A 269 10.55 8.78 5.73
CA GLU A 269 11.23 9.17 4.51
C GLU A 269 12.37 8.20 4.17
N CYS A 270 12.69 8.14 2.88
CA CYS A 270 13.91 7.54 2.35
C CYS A 270 14.51 8.48 1.30
N ARG A 271 15.83 8.63 1.30
CA ARG A 271 16.59 9.21 0.17
C ARG A 271 17.44 8.11 -0.45
N PHE A 272 17.56 8.15 -1.77
CA PHE A 272 18.26 7.11 -2.54
C PHE A 272 19.48 7.72 -3.23
N ASN A 273 20.61 7.04 -3.11
CA ASN A 273 21.92 7.52 -3.52
C ASN A 273 22.33 6.90 -4.86
N HIS A 274 22.63 7.75 -5.85
CA HIS A 274 22.94 7.33 -7.22
C HIS A 274 24.37 7.66 -7.68
N ASP A 275 25.17 8.26 -6.80
CA ASP A 275 26.55 8.61 -7.11
C ASP A 275 27.43 7.35 -7.19
N ALA A 276 28.42 7.36 -8.10
CA ALA A 276 29.42 6.30 -8.14
C ALA A 276 30.24 6.33 -6.83
N ARG A 277 30.56 5.15 -6.26
CA ARG A 277 31.49 5.11 -5.12
C ARG A 277 32.84 5.64 -5.60
N VAL A 278 33.38 6.63 -4.86
CA VAL A 278 34.77 7.08 -4.99
C VAL A 278 35.69 6.03 -4.37
#